data_AF-A0A817JJN8-F1
#
_entry.id   AF-A0A817JJN8-F1
#
_cell.length_a   1.000
_cell.length_b   1.000
_cell.length_c   1.000
_cell.angle_alpha   90.00
_cell.angle_beta   90.00
_cell.angle_gamma   90.00
#
_symmetry.space_group_name_H-M   'P 1'
#
loop_
_entity.id
_entity.type
_entity.pdbx_description
1 polymer ?
#
loop_
_entity_poly.entity_id
_entity_poly.type
_entity_poly.pdbx_seq_one_letter_code
_entity_poly.pdbx_strand_id
1 'polypeptide(L)'
;PSIAKARQKTIPLLPQSCLFDIPDDFKTTVDGNRFLLCDEALARHERLLIFASDRQLDLLFSSPIIYMDGTFAKSSPHFTQIYIIHAILFDICRH
;
A
#
# COMPACT_ATOMS: atom_id res chain seq x y z
N PRO A 1 -11.39 -30.58 16.44
CA PRO A 1 -11.45 -29.60 15.32
C PRO A 1 -10.06 -28.97 15.09
N SER A 2 -9.51 -29.07 13.87
CA SER A 2 -8.21 -28.47 13.53
C SER A 2 -8.21 -26.96 13.80
N ILE A 3 -7.10 -26.43 14.34
CA ILE A 3 -6.87 -25.00 14.62
C ILE A 3 -7.20 -24.13 13.40
N ALA A 4 -7.00 -24.65 12.17
CA ALA A 4 -7.34 -23.97 10.93
C ALA A 4 -8.84 -23.64 10.79
N LYS A 5 -9.74 -24.54 11.23
CA LYS A 5 -11.20 -24.33 11.17
C LYS A 5 -11.71 -23.33 12.21
N ALA A 6 -11.04 -23.26 13.37
CA ALA A 6 -11.41 -22.30 14.41
C ALA A 6 -11.06 -20.85 13.99
N ARG A 7 -9.91 -20.66 13.34
CA ARG A 7 -9.46 -19.36 12.83
C ARG A 7 -10.35 -18.82 11.70
N GLN A 8 -10.98 -19.71 10.93
CA GLN A 8 -11.85 -19.36 9.80
C GLN A 8 -13.12 -18.59 10.24
N LYS A 9 -13.59 -18.77 11.47
CA LYS A 9 -14.78 -18.07 12.00
C LYS A 9 -14.53 -16.61 12.41
N THR A 10 -13.26 -16.21 12.51
CA THR A 10 -12.83 -14.87 12.95
C THR A 10 -12.18 -14.06 11.83
N ILE A 11 -12.07 -14.62 10.63
CA ILE A 11 -11.60 -13.86 9.46
C ILE A 11 -12.78 -13.04 8.96
N PRO A 12 -12.70 -11.70 8.96
CA PRO A 12 -13.74 -10.87 8.36
C PRO A 12 -13.94 -11.30 6.91
N LEU A 13 -15.19 -11.27 6.45
CA LEU A 13 -15.45 -11.48 5.02
C LEU A 13 -14.61 -10.46 4.24
N LEU A 14 -13.81 -10.95 3.30
CA LEU A 14 -13.10 -10.06 2.39
C LEU A 14 -14.12 -9.19 1.66
N PRO A 15 -13.79 -7.91 1.39
CA PRO A 15 -14.67 -7.05 0.62
C PRO A 15 -15.03 -7.70 -0.72
N GLN A 16 -16.20 -7.39 -1.27
CA GLN A 16 -16.65 -8.02 -2.53
C GLN A 16 -16.09 -7.31 -3.77
N SER A 17 -15.53 -6.12 -3.61
CA SER A 17 -14.98 -5.29 -4.69
C SER A 17 -13.87 -4.38 -4.18
N CYS A 18 -13.21 -3.64 -5.08
CA CYS A 18 -12.25 -2.59 -4.75
C CYS A 18 -12.91 -1.29 -4.24
N LEU A 19 -14.25 -1.22 -4.23
CA LEU A 19 -15.04 -0.05 -3.82
C LEU A 19 -15.42 -0.14 -2.34
N PHE A 20 -14.43 -0.26 -1.47
CA PHE A 20 -14.60 -0.22 -0.02
C PHE A 20 -14.07 1.09 0.56
N ASP A 21 -14.65 1.55 1.65
CA ASP A 21 -14.13 2.71 2.37
C ASP A 21 -12.81 2.35 3.06
N ILE A 22 -11.78 3.17 2.86
CA ILE A 22 -10.52 3.05 3.61
C ILE A 22 -10.77 3.67 5.00
N PRO A 23 -10.57 2.93 6.11
CA PRO A 23 -10.68 3.49 7.44
C PRO A 23 -9.66 4.61 7.66
N ASP A 24 -10.02 5.63 8.44
CA ASP A 24 -9.18 6.82 8.64
C ASP A 24 -7.81 6.51 9.25
N ASP A 25 -7.74 5.46 10.08
CA ASP A 25 -6.50 4.94 10.67
C ASP A 25 -5.47 4.49 9.62
N PHE A 26 -5.91 4.17 8.39
CA PHE A 26 -5.01 3.80 7.28
C PHE A 26 -4.69 4.98 6.35
N LYS A 27 -5.34 6.13 6.52
CA LYS A 27 -5.09 7.34 5.71
C LYS A 27 -3.95 8.19 6.26
N THR A 28 -3.55 7.94 7.50
CA THR A 28 -2.51 8.70 8.21
C THR A 28 -1.41 7.78 8.74
N THR A 29 -0.23 8.36 8.98
CA THR A 29 0.85 7.68 9.70
C THR A 29 0.53 7.62 11.19
N VAL A 30 1.30 6.84 11.96
CA VAL A 30 1.18 6.78 13.43
C VAL A 30 1.31 8.16 14.08
N ASP A 31 2.10 9.05 13.49
CA ASP A 31 2.31 10.42 13.95
C ASP A 31 1.22 11.40 13.46
N GLY A 32 0.15 10.90 12.82
CA GLY A 32 -0.99 11.69 12.35
C GLY A 32 -0.77 12.43 11.02
N ASN A 33 0.35 12.18 10.33
CA ASN A 33 0.62 12.83 9.04
C ASN A 33 -0.13 12.14 7.90
N ARG A 34 -0.44 12.88 6.83
CA ARG A 34 -1.07 12.31 5.62
C ARG A 34 -0.23 11.16 5.06
N PHE A 35 -0.90 10.06 4.72
CA PHE A 35 -0.27 8.89 4.11
C PHE A 35 -0.99 8.41 2.84
N LEU A 36 -2.32 8.42 2.80
CA LEU A 36 -3.07 8.19 1.56
C LEU A 36 -3.05 9.47 0.70
N LEU A 37 -2.34 9.43 -0.43
CA LEU A 37 -2.17 10.57 -1.34
C LEU A 37 -3.19 10.62 -2.46
N CYS A 38 -3.56 9.44 -2.98
CA CYS A 38 -4.48 9.31 -4.09
C CYS A 38 -5.42 8.14 -3.81
N ASP A 39 -6.70 8.39 -4.04
CA ASP A 39 -7.78 7.42 -3.99
C ASP A 39 -8.75 7.74 -5.14
N GLU A 40 -8.51 7.12 -6.29
CA GLU A 40 -9.22 7.43 -7.52
C GLU A 40 -9.86 6.20 -8.15
N ALA A 41 -11.15 6.29 -8.48
CA ALA A 41 -11.84 5.30 -9.31
C ALA A 41 -11.63 5.64 -10.78
N LEU A 42 -10.82 4.83 -11.48
CA LEU A 42 -10.49 5.04 -12.89
C LEU A 42 -11.60 4.55 -13.83
N ALA A 43 -12.25 3.44 -13.46
CA ALA A 43 -13.35 2.85 -14.20
C ALA A 43 -14.22 1.99 -13.27
N ARG A 44 -15.25 1.35 -13.84
CA ARG A 44 -16.11 0.43 -13.09
C ARG A 44 -15.28 -0.77 -12.60
N HIS A 45 -15.04 -0.84 -11.29
CA HIS A 45 -14.21 -1.84 -10.61
C HIS A 45 -12.68 -1.65 -10.79
N GLU A 46 -12.22 -0.48 -11.20
CA GLU A 46 -10.80 -0.14 -11.24
C GLU A 46 -10.52 1.06 -10.34
N ARG A 47 -9.60 0.89 -9.39
CA ARG A 47 -9.26 1.90 -8.39
C ARG A 47 -7.75 1.99 -8.23
N LEU A 48 -7.23 3.21 -8.26
CA LEU A 48 -5.84 3.53 -7.97
C LEU A 48 -5.72 4.07 -6.54
N LEU A 49 -4.85 3.43 -5.77
CA LEU A 49 -4.48 3.88 -4.43
C LEU A 49 -2.99 4.19 -4.41
N ILE A 50 -2.61 5.37 -3.93
CA ILE A 50 -1.21 5.74 -3.72
C ILE A 50 -1.01 6.11 -2.26
N PHE A 51 -0.08 5.42 -1.62
CA PHE A 51 0.32 5.68 -0.24
C PHE A 51 1.76 6.17 -0.21
N ALA A 52 1.99 7.37 0.32
CA ALA A 52 3.31 7.86 0.72
C ALA A 52 3.14 9.06 1.66
N SER A 53 4.08 9.20 2.59
CA SER A 53 4.23 10.41 3.39
C SER A 53 5.04 11.45 2.63
N ASP A 54 4.90 12.73 3.00
CA ASP A 54 5.65 13.83 2.38
C ASP A 54 7.17 13.60 2.49
N ARG A 55 7.66 13.08 3.63
CA ARG A 55 9.07 12.69 3.82
C ARG A 55 9.53 11.61 2.83
N GLN A 56 8.67 10.66 2.49
CA GLN A 56 9.01 9.63 1.50
C GLN A 56 9.06 10.23 0.10
N LEU A 57 8.16 11.18 -0.23
CA LEU A 57 8.20 11.89 -1.50
C LEU A 57 9.47 12.76 -1.62
N ASP A 58 9.84 13.48 -0.56
CA ASP A 58 11.08 14.26 -0.52
C ASP A 58 12.31 13.38 -0.69
N LEU A 59 12.31 12.20 -0.06
CA LEU A 59 13.39 11.21 -0.21
C LEU A 59 13.46 10.69 -1.65
N LEU A 60 12.32 10.34 -2.25
CA LEU A 60 12.27 9.89 -3.64
C LEU A 60 12.75 10.98 -4.60
N PHE A 61 12.36 12.24 -4.37
CA PHE A 61 12.74 13.39 -5.17
C PHE A 61 14.24 13.70 -5.09
N SER A 62 14.82 13.61 -3.89
CA SER A 62 16.25 13.91 -3.65
C SER A 62 17.18 12.72 -3.90
N SER A 63 16.65 11.50 -4.07
CA SER A 63 17.47 10.31 -4.25
C SER A 63 18.09 10.25 -5.66
N PRO A 64 19.40 10.02 -5.79
CA PRO A 64 20.03 9.82 -7.10
C PRO A 64 19.64 8.49 -7.74
N ILE A 65 19.19 7.52 -6.94
CA ILE A 65 18.80 6.18 -7.39
C ILE A 65 17.48 5.82 -6.73
N ILE A 66 16.53 5.36 -7.54
CA ILE A 66 15.27 4.77 -7.07
C ILE A 66 15.18 3.33 -7.55
N TYR A 67 14.57 2.50 -6.73
CA TYR A 67 14.28 1.10 -7.04
C TYR A 67 12.77 0.96 -7.16
N MET A 68 12.34 0.18 -8.15
CA MET A 68 10.93 -0.03 -8.43
C MET A 68 10.68 -1.51 -8.61
N ASP A 69 9.66 -2.03 -7.95
CA ASP A 69 9.20 -3.41 -8.11
C ASP A 69 7.67 -3.45 -8.24
N GLY A 70 7.20 -4.33 -9.10
CA GLY A 70 5.79 -4.49 -9.38
C GLY A 70 5.41 -5.96 -9.39
N THR A 71 4.47 -6.35 -8.53
CA THR A 71 4.02 -7.74 -8.42
C THR A 71 2.53 -7.90 -8.68
N PHE A 72 2.21 -8.76 -9.65
CA PHE A 72 0.83 -9.19 -9.97
C PHE A 72 0.43 -10.43 -9.16
N ALA A 73 1.38 -11.32 -8.86
CA ALA A 73 1.08 -12.63 -8.24
C ALA A 73 0.71 -12.55 -6.75
N LYS A 74 0.94 -11.39 -6.11
CA LYS A 74 0.71 -11.17 -4.68
C LYS A 74 -0.34 -10.07 -4.41
N SER A 75 -1.00 -9.55 -5.44
CA SER A 75 -2.05 -8.57 -5.23
C SER A 75 -3.30 -9.22 -4.61
N SER A 76 -4.05 -8.43 -3.85
CA SER A 76 -5.39 -8.82 -3.41
C SER A 76 -6.27 -9.06 -4.65
N PRO A 77 -7.25 -9.99 -4.62
CA PRO A 77 -8.15 -10.23 -5.75
C PRO A 77 -8.87 -8.98 -6.29
N HIS A 78 -8.93 -7.91 -5.49
CA HIS A 78 -9.55 -6.64 -5.86
C HIS A 78 -8.63 -5.68 -6.63
N PHE A 79 -7.33 -5.95 -6.70
CA PHE A 79 -6.34 -5.09 -7.36
C PHE A 79 -5.47 -5.90 -8.31
N THR A 80 -5.18 -5.33 -9.47
CA THR A 80 -4.39 -6.01 -10.52
C THR A 80 -2.93 -6.16 -10.12
N GLN A 81 -2.36 -5.17 -9.42
CA GLN A 81 -0.93 -5.11 -9.13
C GLN A 81 -0.68 -4.37 -7.82
N ILE A 82 0.38 -4.76 -7.12
CA ILE A 82 1.02 -3.94 -6.09
C ILE A 82 2.33 -3.40 -6.69
N TYR A 83 2.52 -2.08 -6.62
CA TYR A 83 3.71 -1.40 -7.12
C TYR A 83 4.39 -0.65 -5.99
N ILE A 84 5.72 -0.78 -5.88
CA ILE A 84 6.49 -0.22 -4.78
C ILE A 84 7.68 0.55 -5.34
N ILE A 85 7.88 1.77 -4.85
CA ILE A 85 9.01 2.63 -5.18
C ILE A 85 9.81 2.88 -3.90
N HIS A 86 11.11 2.65 -3.97
CA HIS A 86 12.04 2.81 -2.85
C HIS A 86 13.18 3.77 -3.20
N ALA A 87 13.57 4.57 -2.23
CA ALA A 87 14.83 5.32 -2.22
C ALA A 87 15.66 4.92 -0.99
N ILE A 88 16.97 5.15 -1.07
CA ILE A 88 17.90 4.86 0.02
C ILE A 88 17.84 5.99 1.04
N LEU A 89 17.43 5.69 2.28
CA LEU A 89 17.41 6.68 3.37
C LEU A 89 18.79 6.85 4.03
N PHE A 90 19.56 5.76 4.18
CA PHE A 90 20.90 5.79 4.76
C PHE A 90 21.83 4.94 3.88
N ASP A 91 22.77 5.61 3.23
CA ASP A 91 23.86 4.97 2.50
C ASP A 91 25.08 4.86 3.42
N ILE A 92 25.19 3.75 4.14
CA ILE A 92 26.34 3.45 5.00
C ILE A 92 27.62 3.10 4.20
N CYS A 93 27.56 3.10 2.86
CA CYS A 93 28.66 2.69 1.99
C CYS A 93 29.33 3.83 1.22
N ARG A 94 29.06 5.11 1.56
CA ARG A 94 29.86 6.22 1.02
C ARG A 94 31.17 6.36 1.79
N HIS A 95 32.24 5.81 1.22
CA HIS A 95 33.63 6.15 1.54
C HIS A 95 34.04 7.45 0.84
#